data_AF-A0A2K6A1L0-F1
#
_entry.id   AF-A0A2K6A1L0-F1
#
_cell.length_a   1.000
_cell.length_b   1.000
_cell.length_c   1.000
_cell.angle_alpha   90.00
_cell.angle_beta   90.00
_cell.angle_gamma   90.00
#
_symmetry.space_group_name_H-M   'P 1'
#
loop_
_entity.id
_entity.type
_entity.pdbx_description
1 polymer ?
#
loop_
_entity_poly.entity_id
_entity_poly.type
_entity_poly.pdbx_seq_one_letter_code
_entity_poly.pdbx_strand_id
1 'polypeptide(L)'
;SRVSSGPSLCSHHLPLQCLKCPSVPQHPFPGAPSAKQAPQTGVFLTPPSPHPFCSVSEGSLALPPHPQRPAHEAPDVTWDGRFSGTCELLTLHAFPPFRVLPGILVLGDSCPAHVVNSVFGFRQADGRKVLRSSIREFLCSEAMFHLGVPTTRAGACVTSESTVVRDVFYDGNPKYEQCTVVLRIASTFIRFGSFEIFKSADEHTGRAGPSVGRNDIRVQLLDYVISSFYPEIQAAHASDRVQRNAAFFREVTRRTAWMVAEWQCVGFCHGVLNTDNMSILGLTIDYGPFGFLDRYDPDHVCNASDNTGRYAYSKQPEVCKWNLQKLAEALQPELPLELGEAILAEEFDAEFQRHYMQKMRRKLGLVQLELEEDRALVSKLLETMHLTGADFTNTFFLLSSFPVELESPGLAEFLARLMEQCASLEELRLAFRPQMDPRQLSMMLMLAQSNPQLFALMGTRAGIARELERVEQQSRLEQLSMAELQSRNQGHWADWLQAYRARLDKDLEGARDAAAWQAERVRVMHANNPKYVLRNYIAQNAIEAAERGDFSEVRRVLKLLENPYHCEAGAATDPEATEADGADGRQRSYSSKPPLWAAELCVT
;
A
#
# COMPACT_ATOMS: atom_id res chain seq x y z
N SER A 1 75.81 7.45 17.43
CA SER A 1 76.48 7.58 16.11
C SER A 1 75.48 8.16 15.11
N ARG A 2 75.63 9.47 14.80
CA ARG A 2 75.01 10.32 13.73
C ARG A 2 73.48 10.17 13.51
N VAL A 3 72.56 11.08 13.85
CA VAL A 3 72.38 12.56 13.78
C VAL A 3 72.22 13.16 12.36
N SER A 4 71.14 13.97 12.22
CA SER A 4 70.78 15.04 11.24
C SER A 4 70.18 14.60 9.89
N SER A 5 69.17 15.23 9.27
CA SER A 5 68.50 16.55 9.45
C SER A 5 67.25 16.65 8.52
N GLY A 6 66.22 17.45 8.88
CA GLY A 6 65.23 18.03 7.93
C GLY A 6 65.84 19.18 7.08
N PRO A 7 65.09 19.99 6.27
CA PRO A 7 63.71 20.48 6.52
C PRO A 7 62.77 20.75 5.28
N SER A 8 61.48 21.00 5.59
CA SER A 8 60.48 21.96 5.05
C SER A 8 60.27 22.35 3.54
N LEU A 9 58.97 22.37 3.17
CA LEU A 9 58.15 23.42 2.48
C LEU A 9 57.92 23.46 0.93
N CYS A 10 56.64 23.78 0.62
CA CYS A 10 56.05 24.47 -0.56
C CYS A 10 55.40 23.70 -1.74
N SER A 11 54.06 23.73 -1.73
CA SER A 11 53.10 24.12 -2.81
C SER A 11 53.55 24.13 -4.29
N HIS A 12 52.80 23.45 -5.18
CA HIS A 12 52.00 24.06 -6.27
C HIS A 12 51.27 23.02 -7.17
N HIS A 13 50.25 23.56 -7.85
CA HIS A 13 49.21 22.98 -8.70
C HIS A 13 49.64 22.32 -10.03
N LEU A 14 48.83 21.31 -10.45
CA LEU A 14 48.35 20.95 -11.82
C LEU A 14 49.38 20.53 -12.91
N PRO A 15 48.98 19.88 -14.03
CA PRO A 15 47.72 19.21 -14.39
C PRO A 15 47.88 17.76 -14.96
N LEU A 16 46.85 16.91 -14.84
CA LEU A 16 46.75 15.65 -15.58
C LEU A 16 46.02 15.89 -16.92
N GLN A 17 46.72 15.53 -18.00
CA GLN A 17 46.30 15.69 -19.39
C GLN A 17 45.11 14.78 -19.76
N CYS A 18 44.11 15.37 -20.43
CA CYS A 18 43.07 14.67 -21.16
C CYS A 18 43.64 13.89 -22.35
N LEU A 19 43.46 12.57 -22.36
CA LEU A 19 43.61 11.76 -23.57
C LEU A 19 42.32 11.84 -24.40
N LYS A 20 42.46 12.43 -25.59
CA LYS A 20 41.44 12.51 -26.65
C LYS A 20 41.21 11.13 -27.27
N CYS A 21 39.96 10.70 -27.37
CA CYS A 21 39.55 9.61 -28.28
C CYS A 21 39.53 10.12 -29.75
N PRO A 22 39.97 9.33 -30.74
CA PRO A 22 39.92 9.73 -32.13
C PRO A 22 38.54 9.48 -32.77
N SER A 23 38.21 10.38 -33.69
CA SER A 23 37.02 10.49 -34.54
C SER A 23 36.84 9.34 -35.54
N VAL A 24 35.58 8.97 -35.77
CA VAL A 24 35.08 8.02 -36.78
C VAL A 24 35.09 8.65 -38.19
N PRO A 25 35.40 7.91 -39.28
CA PRO A 25 35.06 8.31 -40.64
C PRO A 25 33.71 7.74 -41.08
N GLN A 26 32.87 8.61 -41.67
CA GLN A 26 31.60 8.30 -42.32
C GLN A 26 31.81 7.72 -43.73
N HIS A 27 31.03 6.71 -44.13
CA HIS A 27 30.73 6.41 -45.54
C HIS A 27 29.29 5.84 -45.69
N PRO A 28 28.64 6.03 -46.87
CA PRO A 28 27.19 6.07 -47.01
C PRO A 28 26.54 4.73 -47.42
N PHE A 29 25.28 4.53 -47.02
CA PHE A 29 24.39 3.44 -47.45
C PHE A 29 23.63 3.77 -48.75
N PRO A 30 23.19 2.76 -49.52
CA PRO A 30 22.05 2.89 -50.42
C PRO A 30 20.82 2.06 -49.96
N GLY A 31 19.65 2.72 -49.93
CA GLY A 31 18.38 2.21 -50.49
C GLY A 31 17.43 1.34 -49.65
N ALA A 32 16.50 1.98 -48.92
CA ALA A 32 15.03 1.78 -48.80
C ALA A 32 14.37 0.38 -48.60
N PRO A 33 13.11 0.25 -48.07
CA PRO A 33 12.07 1.28 -48.01
C PRO A 33 11.37 1.53 -46.65
N SER A 34 10.78 2.72 -46.62
CA SER A 34 9.89 3.32 -45.61
C SER A 34 8.94 2.36 -44.87
N ALA A 35 9.02 2.34 -43.54
CA ALA A 35 7.90 1.98 -42.68
C ALA A 35 7.25 3.28 -42.19
N LYS A 36 5.95 3.41 -42.45
CA LYS A 36 5.13 4.56 -42.06
C LYS A 36 5.17 4.71 -40.53
N GLN A 37 5.48 5.90 -40.04
CA GLN A 37 5.20 6.30 -38.66
C GLN A 37 3.68 6.19 -38.43
N ALA A 38 3.27 5.31 -37.52
CA ALA A 38 1.95 5.36 -36.92
C ALA A 38 1.97 6.43 -35.80
N PRO A 39 0.92 7.26 -35.67
CA PRO A 39 0.88 8.27 -34.62
C PRO A 39 0.66 7.58 -33.26
N GLN A 40 1.65 7.70 -32.36
CA GLN A 40 1.48 7.31 -30.97
C GLN A 40 0.60 8.34 -30.26
N THR A 41 -0.66 8.02 -30.02
CA THR A 41 -1.52 8.81 -29.11
C THR A 41 -1.29 8.36 -27.68
N GLY A 42 -0.38 9.04 -26.96
CA GLY A 42 -0.21 8.86 -25.52
C GLY A 42 -1.15 9.79 -24.74
N VAL A 43 -2.02 9.24 -23.90
CA VAL A 43 -2.85 10.02 -22.97
C VAL A 43 -2.11 10.12 -21.64
N PHE A 44 -1.72 11.34 -21.25
CA PHE A 44 -1.05 11.60 -19.98
C PHE A 44 -2.06 11.70 -18.82
N LEU A 45 -1.82 10.94 -17.76
CA LEU A 45 -2.46 11.11 -16.46
C LEU A 45 -1.42 11.70 -15.50
N THR A 46 -1.54 12.99 -15.21
CA THR A 46 -0.70 13.69 -14.23
C THR A 46 -1.59 14.33 -13.16
N PRO A 47 -1.24 14.26 -11.87
CA PRO A 47 -1.92 15.01 -10.83
C PRO A 47 -1.58 16.51 -10.96
N PRO A 48 -2.53 17.44 -10.73
CA PRO A 48 -2.24 18.87 -10.73
C PRO A 48 -1.30 19.23 -9.55
N SER A 49 -0.27 20.03 -9.80
CA SER A 49 0.69 20.47 -8.79
C SER A 49 0.11 21.55 -7.87
N PRO A 50 0.22 21.44 -6.52
CA PRO A 50 -0.09 22.55 -5.64
C PRO A 50 1.19 23.11 -4.99
N HIS A 51 1.55 24.37 -5.27
CA HIS A 51 2.44 25.19 -4.42
C HIS A 51 2.38 26.69 -4.80
N PRO A 52 2.75 27.64 -3.91
CA PRO A 52 2.94 27.52 -2.45
C PRO A 52 2.37 28.70 -1.62
N PHE A 53 2.21 28.49 -0.31
CA PHE A 53 2.22 29.54 0.71
C PHE A 53 3.43 29.32 1.64
N CYS A 54 4.34 30.29 1.67
CA CYS A 54 5.15 30.65 2.84
C CYS A 54 5.69 32.07 2.65
N SER A 55 5.14 32.99 3.43
CA SER A 55 5.53 34.39 3.54
C SER A 55 6.62 34.56 4.60
N VAL A 56 7.81 35.05 4.23
CA VAL A 56 8.76 35.66 5.18
C VAL A 56 9.48 36.84 4.52
N SER A 57 9.25 38.02 5.12
CA SER A 57 9.98 39.30 5.17
C SER A 57 10.68 39.89 3.92
N GLU A 58 10.28 41.13 3.66
CA GLU A 58 10.79 42.09 2.67
C GLU A 58 12.29 42.40 2.80
N GLY A 59 12.98 42.42 1.66
CA GLY A 59 14.30 43.01 1.45
C GLY A 59 14.35 43.60 0.05
N SER A 60 14.26 44.92 -0.03
CA SER A 60 14.18 45.71 -1.27
C SER A 60 15.46 45.61 -2.11
N LEU A 61 15.32 45.40 -3.43
CA LEU A 61 16.20 45.95 -4.48
C LEU A 61 15.51 45.81 -5.84
N ALA A 62 15.25 46.97 -6.47
CA ALA A 62 14.53 47.11 -7.73
C ALA A 62 15.43 46.93 -8.96
N LEU A 63 14.93 46.23 -9.98
CA LEU A 63 15.43 46.27 -11.37
C LEU A 63 14.24 46.24 -12.37
N PRO A 64 14.37 46.85 -13.56
CA PRO A 64 13.23 47.36 -14.36
C PRO A 64 12.61 46.32 -15.32
N PRO A 65 11.42 46.59 -15.91
CA PRO A 65 10.63 45.59 -16.63
C PRO A 65 11.04 45.46 -18.10
N HIS A 66 11.03 44.22 -18.62
CA HIS A 66 11.04 43.93 -20.05
C HIS A 66 9.81 43.06 -20.43
N PRO A 67 9.34 43.15 -21.70
CA PRO A 67 7.92 43.04 -22.04
C PRO A 67 7.40 41.61 -22.17
N GLN A 68 6.10 41.48 -21.96
CA GLN A 68 5.28 40.27 -22.15
C GLN A 68 5.44 39.70 -23.56
N ARG A 69 5.73 38.38 -23.65
CA ARG A 69 5.54 37.57 -24.85
C ARG A 69 4.30 36.67 -24.65
N PRO A 70 3.51 36.40 -25.70
CA PRO A 70 2.26 35.66 -25.60
C PRO A 70 2.48 34.18 -25.30
N ALA A 71 1.48 33.56 -24.68
CA ALA A 71 1.41 32.14 -24.37
C ALA A 71 1.57 31.30 -25.64
N HIS A 72 2.66 30.53 -25.71
CA HIS A 72 2.80 29.43 -26.66
C HIS A 72 2.26 28.17 -26.00
N GLU A 73 1.35 27.48 -26.70
CA GLU A 73 0.96 26.10 -26.45
C GLU A 73 2.22 25.24 -26.21
N ALA A 74 2.20 24.43 -25.15
CA ALA A 74 3.26 23.48 -24.86
C ALA A 74 3.30 22.43 -26.01
N PRO A 75 4.49 22.12 -26.56
CA PRO A 75 4.59 21.09 -27.59
C PRO A 75 4.35 19.71 -26.98
N ASP A 76 3.71 18.84 -27.74
CA ASP A 76 3.62 17.40 -27.47
C ASP A 76 5.02 16.83 -27.20
N VAL A 77 5.30 16.47 -25.95
CA VAL A 77 6.53 15.79 -25.56
C VAL A 77 6.28 14.29 -25.68
N THR A 78 6.81 13.68 -26.73
CA THR A 78 6.97 12.22 -26.82
C THR A 78 8.06 11.79 -25.84
N TRP A 79 7.79 10.77 -25.01
CA TRP A 79 8.68 10.31 -23.92
C TRP A 79 9.95 9.56 -24.41
N ASP A 80 10.30 9.70 -25.69
CA ASP A 80 11.54 9.18 -26.25
C ASP A 80 12.76 10.08 -25.94
N GLY A 81 12.51 11.21 -25.26
CA GLY A 81 13.53 12.16 -24.80
C GLY A 81 14.05 11.83 -23.40
N ARG A 82 15.34 11.48 -23.30
CA ARG A 82 16.06 11.38 -22.02
C ARG A 82 16.51 12.76 -21.53
N PHE A 83 16.28 13.06 -20.25
CA PHE A 83 16.86 14.26 -19.64
C PHE A 83 18.39 14.12 -19.51
N SER A 84 19.13 15.18 -19.84
CA SER A 84 20.59 15.17 -19.74
C SER A 84 21.06 14.89 -18.30
N GLY A 85 21.74 13.76 -18.10
CA GLY A 85 22.30 13.30 -16.83
C GLY A 85 21.40 12.35 -16.03
N THR A 86 20.40 11.70 -16.64
CA THR A 86 19.79 10.48 -16.09
C THR A 86 20.69 9.27 -16.41
N CYS A 87 20.95 8.44 -15.40
CA CYS A 87 21.54 7.11 -15.60
C CYS A 87 20.45 6.08 -15.34
N GLU A 88 20.10 5.30 -16.35
CA GLU A 88 19.19 4.16 -16.19
C GLU A 88 19.98 3.05 -15.49
N LEU A 89 19.62 2.82 -14.22
CA LEU A 89 20.11 1.70 -13.44
C LEU A 89 18.91 0.84 -13.10
N LEU A 90 18.87 -0.37 -13.65
CA LEU A 90 18.01 -1.41 -13.09
C LEU A 90 18.67 -1.80 -11.77
N THR A 91 18.00 -1.52 -10.65
CA THR A 91 18.55 -1.78 -9.33
C THR A 91 18.73 -3.28 -9.09
N LEU A 92 19.89 -3.83 -9.47
CA LEU A 92 20.54 -4.90 -8.72
C LEU A 92 21.35 -4.20 -7.61
N HIS A 93 20.63 -3.66 -6.62
CA HIS A 93 21.13 -2.95 -5.44
C HIS A 93 22.53 -2.26 -5.57
N ALA A 94 22.62 -0.97 -5.97
CA ALA A 94 23.69 -0.03 -5.53
C ALA A 94 23.69 1.43 -6.14
N PHE A 95 23.81 2.45 -5.24
CA PHE A 95 24.70 3.66 -5.12
C PHE A 95 24.75 4.92 -6.08
N PRO A 96 25.18 6.13 -5.58
CA PRO A 96 24.65 7.50 -5.91
C PRO A 96 25.74 8.49 -6.51
N PRO A 97 25.57 9.85 -6.62
CA PRO A 97 24.54 10.69 -5.99
C PRO A 97 23.80 11.77 -6.80
N PHE A 98 22.62 12.09 -6.25
CA PHE A 98 21.57 13.05 -6.62
C PHE A 98 20.91 12.84 -7.99
N ARG A 99 19.65 12.39 -7.98
CA ARG A 99 18.55 12.76 -8.89
C ARG A 99 17.33 11.91 -8.54
N VAL A 100 16.14 12.46 -8.77
CA VAL A 100 14.86 11.73 -8.82
C VAL A 100 15.11 10.40 -9.55
N LEU A 101 14.92 9.28 -8.86
CA LEU A 101 14.96 7.97 -9.51
C LEU A 101 13.64 7.82 -10.26
N PRO A 102 13.61 7.76 -11.59
CA PRO A 102 12.48 7.14 -12.25
C PRO A 102 12.47 5.68 -11.79
N GLY A 103 11.46 5.28 -11.02
CA GLY A 103 11.20 3.88 -10.76
C GLY A 103 11.12 3.14 -12.09
N ILE A 104 11.88 2.05 -12.23
CA ILE A 104 11.91 1.08 -13.34
C ILE A 104 11.42 1.68 -14.67
N LEU A 105 12.33 2.33 -15.39
CA LEU A 105 12.14 2.60 -16.81
C LEU A 105 12.54 1.34 -17.59
N VAL A 106 11.57 0.56 -18.04
CA VAL A 106 11.82 -0.43 -19.11
C VAL A 106 11.63 0.30 -20.43
N LEU A 107 12.70 0.88 -20.97
CA LEU A 107 12.75 1.24 -22.39
C LEU A 107 12.93 -0.07 -23.17
N GLY A 108 11.80 -0.65 -23.59
CA GLY A 108 11.82 -1.78 -24.50
C GLY A 108 11.93 -1.27 -25.93
N ASP A 109 13.11 -1.43 -26.53
CA ASP A 109 13.18 -1.71 -27.96
C ASP A 109 14.24 -2.78 -28.26
N SER A 110 13.75 -3.88 -28.84
CA SER A 110 14.45 -4.93 -29.58
C SER A 110 15.85 -5.35 -29.08
N CYS A 111 15.89 -6.18 -28.02
CA CYS A 111 17.06 -7.01 -27.72
C CYS A 111 16.66 -8.50 -27.71
N PRO A 112 17.40 -9.41 -28.37
CA PRO A 112 17.01 -10.82 -28.48
C PRO A 112 16.84 -11.49 -27.11
N ALA A 113 15.71 -12.19 -26.93
CA ALA A 113 15.26 -12.81 -25.68
C ALA A 113 16.29 -13.74 -24.99
N HIS A 114 17.31 -14.20 -25.70
CA HIS A 114 18.36 -15.06 -25.15
C HIS A 114 19.41 -14.33 -24.29
N VAL A 115 19.57 -13.00 -24.42
CA VAL A 115 20.58 -12.23 -23.66
C VAL A 115 20.02 -11.71 -22.32
N VAL A 116 18.70 -11.52 -22.22
CA VAL A 116 18.04 -10.97 -21.02
C VAL A 116 17.93 -12.00 -19.89
N ASN A 117 17.75 -13.29 -20.22
CA ASN A 117 17.53 -14.36 -19.24
C ASN A 117 18.78 -14.77 -18.43
N SER A 118 20.00 -14.43 -18.87
CA SER A 118 21.23 -14.88 -18.18
C SER A 118 21.84 -13.85 -17.24
N VAL A 119 21.41 -12.58 -17.30
CA VAL A 119 22.07 -11.46 -16.58
C VAL A 119 21.17 -10.85 -15.49
N PHE A 120 19.85 -10.98 -15.60
CA PHE A 120 18.90 -10.25 -14.74
C PHE A 120 17.89 -11.20 -14.13
N GLY A 121 17.57 -11.04 -12.84
CA GLY A 121 16.73 -11.93 -12.03
C GLY A 121 15.26 -12.07 -12.44
N PHE A 122 14.93 -11.88 -13.71
CA PHE A 122 13.66 -12.32 -14.29
C PHE A 122 13.59 -13.84 -14.17
N ARG A 123 12.84 -14.31 -13.17
CA ARG A 123 12.44 -15.72 -13.09
C ARG A 123 11.49 -16.00 -14.26
N GLN A 124 12.01 -16.34 -15.44
CA GLN A 124 11.24 -16.66 -16.67
C GLN A 124 10.18 -15.63 -17.13
N ALA A 125 10.06 -14.47 -16.47
CA ALA A 125 9.06 -13.45 -16.74
C ALA A 125 9.55 -12.43 -17.79
N ASP A 126 8.63 -11.86 -18.56
CA ASP A 126 8.92 -10.95 -19.67
C ASP A 126 9.29 -9.51 -19.29
N GLY A 127 9.27 -9.18 -17.99
CA GLY A 127 9.60 -7.86 -17.47
C GLY A 127 8.58 -6.75 -17.78
N ARG A 128 7.35 -7.10 -18.19
CA ARG A 128 6.30 -6.13 -18.57
C ARG A 128 5.16 -6.07 -17.55
N LYS A 129 4.62 -4.87 -17.37
CA LYS A 129 3.42 -4.61 -16.56
C LYS A 129 2.22 -4.29 -17.47
N VAL A 130 1.02 -4.56 -16.98
CA VAL A 130 -0.25 -4.43 -17.73
C VAL A 130 -1.10 -3.27 -17.21
N LEU A 131 -2.09 -2.84 -17.99
CA LEU A 131 -2.94 -1.70 -17.69
C LEU A 131 -3.64 -1.81 -16.32
N ARG A 132 -4.31 -2.94 -16.05
CA ARG A 132 -5.05 -3.17 -14.79
C ARG A 132 -4.17 -2.99 -13.54
N SER A 133 -3.00 -3.64 -13.50
CA SER A 133 -2.11 -3.58 -12.35
C SER A 133 -1.42 -2.22 -12.24
N SER A 134 -1.27 -1.51 -13.36
CA SER A 134 -0.72 -0.16 -13.40
C SER A 134 -1.70 0.87 -12.83
N ILE A 135 -2.96 0.81 -13.23
CA ILE A 135 -4.02 1.69 -12.69
C ILE A 135 -4.23 1.44 -11.20
N ARG A 136 -4.29 0.16 -10.76
CA ARG A 136 -4.44 -0.19 -9.34
C ARG A 136 -3.32 0.39 -8.49
N GLU A 137 -2.07 0.21 -8.93
CA GLU A 137 -0.92 0.76 -8.21
C GLU A 137 -0.92 2.29 -8.20
N PHE A 138 -1.21 2.91 -9.34
CA PHE A 138 -1.26 4.37 -9.46
C PHE A 138 -2.29 4.97 -8.50
N LEU A 139 -3.53 4.48 -8.54
CA LEU A 139 -4.61 4.97 -7.68
C LEU A 139 -4.35 4.69 -6.20
N CYS A 140 -3.82 3.50 -5.85
CA CYS A 140 -3.62 3.12 -4.45
C CYS A 140 -2.45 3.87 -3.79
N SER A 141 -1.38 4.12 -4.55
CA SER A 141 -0.25 4.95 -4.10
C SER A 141 -0.74 6.33 -3.65
N GLU A 142 -1.59 6.97 -4.47
CA GLU A 142 -2.12 8.29 -4.17
C GLU A 142 -3.21 8.25 -3.08
N ALA A 143 -4.08 7.23 -3.09
CA ALA A 143 -5.07 7.03 -2.02
C ALA A 143 -4.41 6.91 -0.65
N MET A 144 -3.38 6.08 -0.53
CA MET A 144 -2.66 5.88 0.73
C MET A 144 -1.97 7.17 1.21
N PHE A 145 -1.40 7.96 0.29
CA PHE A 145 -0.81 9.25 0.62
C PHE A 145 -1.85 10.22 1.19
N HIS A 146 -3.02 10.34 0.56
CA HIS A 146 -4.08 11.25 1.01
C HIS A 146 -4.84 10.74 2.25
N LEU A 147 -4.80 9.43 2.53
CA LEU A 147 -5.21 8.85 3.82
C LEU A 147 -4.18 9.09 4.94
N GLY A 148 -3.03 9.69 4.63
CA GLY A 148 -1.96 9.93 5.59
C GLY A 148 -1.15 8.68 5.95
N VAL A 149 -1.23 7.62 5.15
CA VAL A 149 -0.44 6.40 5.33
C VAL A 149 0.90 6.53 4.59
N PRO A 150 2.05 6.27 5.23
CA PRO A 150 3.35 6.31 4.56
C PRO A 150 3.39 5.37 3.35
N THR A 151 3.75 5.90 2.17
CA THR A 151 3.71 5.16 0.91
C THR A 151 4.65 5.72 -0.16
N THR A 152 5.01 4.88 -1.14
CA THR A 152 5.51 5.33 -2.43
C THR A 152 4.46 6.11 -3.21
N ARG A 153 4.89 7.07 -4.04
CA ARG A 153 4.02 7.91 -4.86
C ARG A 153 4.00 7.45 -6.31
N ALA A 154 2.95 7.79 -7.04
CA ALA A 154 2.82 7.49 -8.46
C ALA A 154 2.68 8.77 -9.29
N GLY A 155 3.70 9.09 -10.08
CA GLY A 155 3.75 10.34 -10.84
C GLY A 155 3.00 10.31 -12.17
N ALA A 156 3.01 9.17 -12.86
CA ALA A 156 2.33 8.99 -14.15
C ALA A 156 2.03 7.50 -14.41
N CYS A 157 0.97 7.25 -15.18
CA CYS A 157 0.62 5.93 -15.71
C CYS A 157 0.48 6.06 -17.24
N VAL A 158 1.31 5.34 -17.99
CA VAL A 158 1.40 5.45 -19.46
C VAL A 158 1.17 4.09 -20.08
N THR A 159 0.15 3.98 -20.92
CA THR A 159 -0.17 2.74 -21.65
C THR A 159 0.33 2.81 -23.09
N SER A 160 0.48 1.65 -23.72
CA SER A 160 0.99 1.49 -25.09
C SER A 160 0.13 0.51 -25.89
N GLU A 161 0.25 0.55 -27.21
CA GLU A 161 -0.36 -0.44 -28.12
C GLU A 161 0.32 -1.81 -28.06
N SER A 162 1.53 -1.90 -27.48
CA SER A 162 2.22 -3.17 -27.29
C SER A 162 1.44 -4.04 -26.32
N THR A 163 1.26 -5.32 -26.65
CA THR A 163 0.55 -6.26 -25.78
C THR A 163 1.47 -7.34 -25.21
N VAL A 164 1.00 -7.99 -24.16
CA VAL A 164 1.65 -9.12 -23.53
C VAL A 164 0.59 -10.14 -23.12
N VAL A 165 0.93 -11.43 -23.20
CA VAL A 165 0.01 -12.52 -22.84
C VAL A 165 0.00 -12.72 -21.33
N ARG A 166 -1.17 -12.72 -20.72
CA ARG A 166 -1.38 -12.97 -19.29
C ARG A 166 -2.54 -13.91 -19.07
N ASP A 167 -2.35 -14.88 -18.20
CA ASP A 167 -3.45 -15.60 -17.58
C ASP A 167 -3.80 -14.87 -16.27
N VAL A 168 -4.89 -14.10 -16.29
CA VAL A 168 -5.25 -13.19 -15.19
C VAL A 168 -5.63 -13.96 -13.93
N PHE A 169 -6.31 -15.10 -14.08
CA PHE A 169 -6.85 -15.88 -12.97
C PHE A 169 -6.13 -17.21 -12.76
N TYR A 170 -5.06 -17.47 -13.52
CA TYR A 170 -4.34 -18.75 -13.53
C TYR A 170 -5.27 -19.93 -13.84
N ASP A 171 -6.30 -19.70 -14.66
CA ASP A 171 -7.36 -20.65 -15.00
C ASP A 171 -7.11 -21.36 -16.34
N GLY A 172 -5.99 -21.07 -17.00
CA GLY A 172 -5.63 -21.60 -18.30
C GLY A 172 -6.20 -20.80 -19.48
N ASN A 173 -6.80 -19.63 -19.25
CA ASN A 173 -7.39 -18.77 -20.29
C ASN A 173 -6.58 -17.47 -20.50
N PRO A 174 -5.40 -17.54 -21.15
CA PRO A 174 -4.56 -16.37 -21.36
C PRO A 174 -5.19 -15.36 -22.33
N LYS A 175 -5.05 -14.07 -22.00
CA LYS A 175 -5.51 -12.93 -22.79
C LYS A 175 -4.35 -12.00 -23.12
N TYR A 176 -4.49 -11.24 -24.21
CA TYR A 176 -3.58 -10.14 -24.51
C TYR A 176 -3.96 -8.92 -23.70
N GLU A 177 -3.01 -8.37 -22.95
CA GLU A 177 -3.17 -7.15 -22.18
C GLU A 177 -2.20 -6.07 -22.65
N GLN A 178 -2.62 -4.80 -22.64
CA GLN A 178 -1.77 -3.67 -23.01
C GLN A 178 -0.62 -3.46 -22.03
N CYS A 179 0.59 -3.30 -22.55
CA CYS A 179 1.78 -2.98 -21.79
C CYS A 179 1.67 -1.55 -21.28
N THR A 180 1.85 -1.38 -19.98
CA THR A 180 1.67 -0.11 -19.28
C THR A 180 2.81 0.08 -18.28
N VAL A 181 3.26 1.32 -18.11
CA VAL A 181 4.34 1.70 -17.20
C VAL A 181 3.80 2.68 -16.16
N VAL A 182 4.24 2.53 -14.91
CA VAL A 182 3.96 3.48 -13.83
C VAL A 182 5.25 4.11 -13.36
N LEU A 183 5.29 5.44 -13.33
CA LEU A 183 6.39 6.18 -12.71
C LEU A 183 6.21 6.18 -11.19
N ARG A 184 6.95 5.30 -10.50
CA ARG A 184 7.01 5.28 -9.03
C ARG A 184 8.03 6.28 -8.51
N ILE A 185 7.70 6.97 -7.42
CA ILE A 185 8.53 8.00 -6.78
C ILE A 185 8.63 7.70 -5.28
N ALA A 186 9.85 7.61 -4.77
CA ALA A 186 10.15 7.45 -3.35
C ALA A 186 11.56 7.96 -3.04
N SER A 187 11.83 8.29 -1.78
CA SER A 187 13.19 8.68 -1.34
C SER A 187 14.19 7.55 -1.56
N THR A 188 13.75 6.29 -1.43
CA THR A 188 14.54 5.09 -1.74
C THR A 188 13.62 3.91 -2.03
N PHE A 189 14.15 2.95 -2.79
CA PHE A 189 13.53 1.65 -3.04
C PHE A 189 14.31 0.51 -2.35
N ILE A 190 15.16 0.83 -1.37
CA ILE A 190 15.86 -0.16 -0.54
C ILE A 190 14.85 -0.84 0.38
N ARG A 191 14.97 -2.15 0.48
CA ARG A 191 14.00 -3.06 1.10
C ARG A 191 14.70 -3.97 2.10
N PHE A 192 13.94 -4.70 2.92
CA PHE A 192 14.56 -5.68 3.82
C PHE A 192 15.27 -6.77 3.00
N GLY A 193 14.63 -7.25 1.93
CA GLY A 193 15.22 -8.19 0.97
C GLY A 193 16.52 -7.71 0.32
N SER A 194 16.80 -6.39 0.29
CA SER A 194 18.09 -5.86 -0.19
C SER A 194 19.28 -6.28 0.66
N PHE A 195 19.05 -6.60 1.94
CA PHE A 195 20.06 -7.12 2.85
C PHE A 195 20.07 -8.67 2.86
N GLU A 196 19.01 -9.32 2.38
CA GLU A 196 18.93 -10.78 2.35
C GLU A 196 19.73 -11.41 1.20
N ILE A 197 20.14 -10.63 0.20
CA ILE A 197 20.99 -11.13 -0.90
C ILE A 197 22.37 -11.62 -0.42
N PHE A 198 22.75 -11.30 0.82
CA PHE A 198 24.00 -11.72 1.46
C PHE A 198 23.83 -12.99 2.32
N LYS A 199 22.60 -13.49 2.52
CA LYS A 199 22.32 -14.67 3.36
C LYS A 199 22.93 -15.93 2.74
N SER A 200 23.52 -16.76 3.61
CA SER A 200 23.99 -18.11 3.28
C SER A 200 22.83 -19.03 2.86
N ALA A 201 23.17 -20.24 2.41
CA ALA A 201 22.16 -21.22 2.05
C ALA A 201 21.21 -21.51 3.22
N ASP A 202 19.92 -21.37 2.96
CA ASP A 202 18.86 -21.78 3.87
C ASP A 202 18.86 -23.30 4.03
N GLU A 203 18.83 -23.79 5.28
CA GLU A 203 18.97 -25.21 5.59
C GLU A 203 17.84 -26.07 5.01
N HIS A 204 16.66 -25.49 4.81
CA HIS A 204 15.48 -26.21 4.36
C HIS A 204 15.35 -26.23 2.83
N THR A 205 15.56 -25.08 2.20
CA THR A 205 15.36 -24.89 0.76
C THR A 205 16.65 -25.01 -0.05
N GLY A 206 17.82 -24.96 0.60
CA GLY A 206 19.13 -24.92 -0.04
C GLY A 206 19.41 -23.63 -0.83
N ARG A 207 18.50 -22.65 -0.78
CA ARG A 207 18.61 -21.40 -1.54
C ARG A 207 19.54 -20.44 -0.80
N ALA A 208 20.45 -19.82 -1.54
CA ALA A 208 21.35 -18.80 -1.04
C ALA A 208 21.14 -17.48 -1.80
N GLY A 209 21.49 -16.36 -1.17
CA GLY A 209 21.51 -15.07 -1.83
C GLY A 209 22.61 -14.99 -2.91
N PRO A 210 22.48 -14.13 -3.93
CA PRO A 210 23.46 -14.02 -5.01
C PRO A 210 24.79 -13.39 -4.58
N SER A 211 24.91 -12.88 -3.35
CA SER A 211 26.08 -12.13 -2.86
C SER A 211 26.63 -12.69 -1.54
N VAL A 212 26.49 -14.00 -1.31
CA VAL A 212 27.07 -14.66 -0.11
C VAL A 212 28.56 -14.35 0.00
N GLY A 213 29.00 -14.03 1.22
CA GLY A 213 30.41 -13.72 1.52
C GLY A 213 30.84 -12.28 1.22
N ARG A 214 29.99 -11.44 0.63
CA ARG A 214 30.28 -10.01 0.34
C ARG A 214 29.85 -9.08 1.46
N ASN A 215 30.40 -9.28 2.68
CA ASN A 215 30.12 -8.39 3.80
C ASN A 215 30.55 -6.94 3.53
N ASP A 216 31.58 -6.74 2.73
CA ASP A 216 32.06 -5.43 2.29
C ASP A 216 30.92 -4.59 1.66
N ILE A 217 30.14 -5.20 0.77
CA ILE A 217 29.01 -4.52 0.11
C ILE A 217 27.85 -4.31 1.10
N ARG A 218 27.57 -5.27 1.99
CA ARG A 218 26.53 -5.11 3.01
C ARG A 218 26.83 -3.93 3.94
N VAL A 219 28.06 -3.81 4.43
CA VAL A 219 28.51 -2.69 5.26
C VAL A 219 28.34 -1.38 4.50
N GLN A 220 28.78 -1.34 3.24
CA GLN A 220 28.63 -0.16 2.41
C GLN A 220 27.16 0.24 2.27
N LEU A 221 26.27 -0.71 1.93
CA LEU A 221 24.83 -0.51 1.82
C LEU A 221 24.23 0.04 3.11
N LEU A 222 24.59 -0.54 4.26
CA LEU A 222 24.12 -0.09 5.57
C LEU A 222 24.61 1.33 5.89
N ASP A 223 25.90 1.61 5.69
CA ASP A 223 26.50 2.93 5.89
C ASP A 223 25.79 4.00 5.04
N TYR A 224 25.41 3.67 3.80
CA TYR A 224 24.66 4.56 2.93
C TYR A 224 23.24 4.80 3.36
N VAL A 225 22.51 3.74 3.71
CA VAL A 225 21.13 3.87 4.17
C VAL A 225 21.08 4.79 5.40
N ILE A 226 21.96 4.54 6.36
CA ILE A 226 21.99 5.31 7.60
C ILE A 226 22.43 6.76 7.33
N SER A 227 23.52 6.99 6.59
CA SER A 227 24.00 8.35 6.31
C SER A 227 23.06 9.19 5.44
N SER A 228 22.32 8.55 4.52
CA SER A 228 21.46 9.28 3.56
C SER A 228 20.05 9.51 4.08
N PHE A 229 19.48 8.55 4.81
CA PHE A 229 18.07 8.57 5.20
C PHE A 229 17.84 8.64 6.72
N TYR A 230 18.90 8.44 7.52
CA TYR A 230 18.88 8.56 8.99
C TYR A 230 20.07 9.41 9.49
N PRO A 231 20.28 10.63 8.94
CA PRO A 231 21.46 11.44 9.24
C PRO A 231 21.57 11.80 10.73
N GLU A 232 20.43 11.95 11.41
CA GLU A 232 20.36 12.21 12.86
C GLU A 232 21.02 11.06 13.66
N ILE A 233 20.75 9.81 13.27
CA ILE A 233 21.30 8.60 13.89
C ILE A 233 22.80 8.49 13.59
N GLN A 234 23.19 8.79 12.34
CA GLN A 234 24.59 8.84 11.94
C GLN A 234 25.38 9.86 12.77
N ALA A 235 24.80 11.03 13.03
CA ALA A 235 25.42 12.09 13.82
C ALA A 235 25.52 11.72 15.31
N ALA A 236 24.45 11.17 15.90
CA ALA A 236 24.40 10.81 17.32
C ALA A 236 25.37 9.69 17.71
N HIS A 237 25.68 8.77 16.79
CA HIS A 237 26.50 7.59 17.06
C HIS A 237 27.71 7.48 16.11
N ALA A 238 28.28 8.60 15.69
CA ALA A 238 29.34 8.64 14.69
C ALA A 238 30.60 7.80 15.03
N SER A 239 30.89 7.63 16.33
CA SER A 239 32.04 6.87 16.83
C SER A 239 31.74 5.41 17.20
N ASP A 240 30.47 5.00 17.20
CA ASP A 240 30.05 3.65 17.60
C ASP A 240 29.10 3.06 16.56
N ARG A 241 29.64 2.24 15.65
CA ARG A 241 28.88 1.61 14.57
C ARG A 241 27.80 0.66 15.09
N VAL A 242 28.05 -0.06 16.18
CA VAL A 242 27.09 -1.04 16.72
C VAL A 242 25.89 -0.30 17.29
N GLN A 243 26.13 0.73 18.10
CA GLN A 243 25.03 1.55 18.65
C GLN A 243 24.30 2.32 17.55
N ARG A 244 25.01 2.82 16.54
CA ARG A 244 24.39 3.45 15.37
C ARG A 244 23.46 2.48 14.63
N ASN A 245 23.91 1.26 14.36
CA ASN A 245 23.13 0.25 13.65
C ASN A 245 21.93 -0.22 14.50
N ALA A 246 22.10 -0.32 15.82
CA ALA A 246 21.03 -0.62 16.76
C ALA A 246 19.97 0.49 16.79
N ALA A 247 20.38 1.76 16.87
CA ALA A 247 19.47 2.90 16.80
C ALA A 247 18.73 2.97 15.46
N PHE A 248 19.41 2.68 14.35
CA PHE A 248 18.78 2.54 13.04
C PHE A 248 17.73 1.43 13.02
N PHE A 249 18.06 0.23 13.50
CA PHE A 249 17.13 -0.89 13.53
C PHE A 249 15.91 -0.62 14.43
N ARG A 250 16.12 0.04 15.56
CA ARG A 250 15.04 0.54 16.44
C ARG A 250 14.09 1.48 15.69
N GLU A 251 14.62 2.46 14.95
CA GLU A 251 13.79 3.38 14.17
C GLU A 251 13.04 2.67 13.03
N VAL A 252 13.67 1.73 12.34
CA VAL A 252 13.01 0.90 11.30
C VAL A 252 11.88 0.07 11.91
N THR A 253 12.08 -0.48 13.11
CA THR A 253 11.07 -1.24 13.86
C THR A 253 9.86 -0.37 14.19
N ARG A 254 10.10 0.83 14.74
CA ARG A 254 9.04 1.82 15.05
C ARG A 254 8.24 2.22 13.83
N ARG A 255 8.91 2.60 12.74
CA ARG A 255 8.25 3.01 11.49
C ARG A 255 7.40 1.89 10.89
N THR A 256 7.90 0.66 10.94
CA THR A 256 7.16 -0.51 10.46
C THR A 256 5.91 -0.77 11.31
N ALA A 257 6.03 -0.65 12.64
CA ALA A 257 4.91 -0.78 13.57
C ALA A 257 3.84 0.29 13.33
N TRP A 258 4.23 1.55 13.12
CA TRP A 258 3.30 2.63 12.80
C TRP A 258 2.62 2.42 11.44
N MET A 259 3.38 2.05 10.42
CA MET A 259 2.85 1.78 9.07
C MET A 259 1.77 0.70 9.10
N VAL A 260 2.04 -0.44 9.74
CA VAL A 260 1.05 -1.52 9.81
C VAL A 260 -0.12 -1.17 10.72
N ALA A 261 0.07 -0.37 11.78
CA ALA A 261 -1.04 0.17 12.57
C ALA A 261 -1.97 1.06 11.73
N GLU A 262 -1.43 1.93 10.87
CA GLU A 262 -2.24 2.72 9.93
C GLU A 262 -3.04 1.81 8.98
N TRP A 263 -2.42 0.73 8.46
CA TRP A 263 -3.15 -0.25 7.63
C TRP A 263 -4.34 -0.85 8.36
N GLN A 264 -4.17 -1.21 9.64
CA GLN A 264 -5.27 -1.73 10.47
C GLN A 264 -6.34 -0.66 10.78
N CYS A 265 -5.99 0.63 10.80
CA CYS A 265 -6.96 1.68 11.06
C CYS A 265 -7.80 2.08 9.84
N VAL A 266 -7.27 1.88 8.62
CA VAL A 266 -7.99 2.18 7.36
C VAL A 266 -8.55 0.92 6.67
N GLY A 267 -8.33 -0.26 7.24
CA GLY A 267 -8.82 -1.51 6.67
C GLY A 267 -8.05 -1.95 5.44
N PHE A 268 -6.76 -1.61 5.33
CA PHE A 268 -5.92 -1.99 4.18
C PHE A 268 -5.31 -3.38 4.38
N CYS A 269 -5.39 -4.22 3.35
CA CYS A 269 -4.78 -5.54 3.27
C CYS A 269 -3.81 -5.58 2.08
N HIS A 270 -2.53 -5.79 2.32
CA HIS A 270 -1.49 -5.72 1.29
C HIS A 270 -1.44 -6.94 0.36
N GLY A 271 -1.70 -8.14 0.90
CA GLY A 271 -1.78 -9.40 0.15
C GLY A 271 -0.46 -10.08 -0.23
N VAL A 272 0.68 -9.37 -0.19
CA VAL A 272 2.02 -9.94 -0.49
C VAL A 272 3.09 -9.29 0.39
N LEU A 273 3.17 -9.68 1.66
CA LEU A 273 4.13 -9.13 2.63
C LEU A 273 5.40 -9.98 2.73
N ASN A 274 6.04 -10.21 1.60
CA ASN A 274 7.38 -10.77 1.56
C ASN A 274 8.42 -9.72 2.04
N THR A 275 9.61 -10.16 2.46
CA THR A 275 10.71 -9.28 2.91
C THR A 275 11.20 -8.33 1.81
N ASP A 276 11.11 -8.73 0.54
CA ASP A 276 11.36 -7.88 -0.61
C ASP A 276 10.24 -6.89 -0.89
N ASN A 277 9.12 -6.88 -0.14
CA ASN A 277 8.10 -5.83 -0.19
C ASN A 277 8.07 -4.96 1.09
N MET A 278 9.08 -5.08 1.94
CA MET A 278 9.21 -4.25 3.15
C MET A 278 10.22 -3.12 2.92
N SER A 279 9.75 -1.88 2.90
CA SER A 279 10.60 -0.71 2.74
C SER A 279 11.48 -0.45 3.96
N ILE A 280 12.75 -0.08 3.74
CA ILE A 280 13.66 0.29 4.82
C ILE A 280 13.28 1.61 5.51
N LEU A 281 12.31 2.35 4.96
CA LEU A 281 11.80 3.60 5.52
C LEU A 281 10.41 3.47 6.15
N GLY A 282 9.82 2.27 6.18
CA GLY A 282 8.44 2.08 6.63
C GLY A 282 7.42 2.69 5.68
N LEU A 283 7.64 2.56 4.37
CA LEU A 283 6.68 2.96 3.33
C LEU A 283 5.91 1.73 2.82
N THR A 284 4.62 1.89 2.58
CA THR A 284 3.82 0.96 1.76
C THR A 284 4.39 0.96 0.34
N ILE A 285 4.66 -0.22 -0.22
CA ILE A 285 5.34 -0.38 -1.51
C ILE A 285 4.87 -1.65 -2.22
N ASP A 286 4.89 -1.65 -3.55
CA ASP A 286 4.53 -2.80 -4.40
C ASP A 286 3.07 -3.25 -4.26
N TYR A 287 2.19 -2.39 -4.78
CA TYR A 287 0.77 -2.61 -4.89
C TYR A 287 0.44 -3.68 -5.94
N GLY A 288 0.31 -4.94 -5.50
CA GLY A 288 -0.17 -6.06 -6.29
C GLY A 288 -1.63 -6.41 -5.94
N PRO A 289 -1.90 -7.59 -5.36
CA PRO A 289 -3.24 -8.01 -4.97
C PRO A 289 -3.65 -7.46 -3.60
N PHE A 290 -3.59 -6.13 -3.46
CA PHE A 290 -4.09 -5.46 -2.25
C PHE A 290 -5.62 -5.37 -2.26
N GLY A 291 -6.22 -5.06 -1.10
CA GLY A 291 -7.62 -4.68 -1.00
C GLY A 291 -7.90 -3.85 0.25
N PHE A 292 -8.84 -2.92 0.15
CA PHE A 292 -9.47 -2.32 1.33
C PHE A 292 -10.64 -3.20 1.77
N LEU A 293 -10.86 -3.33 3.08
CA LEU A 293 -12.00 -4.05 3.63
C LEU A 293 -13.30 -3.35 3.21
N ASP A 294 -14.18 -4.10 2.56
CA ASP A 294 -15.57 -3.71 2.40
C ASP A 294 -16.32 -4.03 3.69
N ARG A 295 -16.74 -5.28 3.91
CA ARG A 295 -17.19 -5.76 5.22
C ARG A 295 -15.99 -6.00 6.13
N TYR A 296 -16.16 -5.75 7.44
CA TYR A 296 -15.14 -6.14 8.39
C TYR A 296 -15.05 -7.67 8.52
N ASP A 297 -13.89 -8.19 8.16
CA ASP A 297 -13.54 -9.59 8.28
C ASP A 297 -12.07 -9.69 8.69
N PRO A 298 -11.76 -10.09 9.94
CA PRO A 298 -10.39 -10.19 10.42
C PRO A 298 -9.58 -11.21 9.62
N ASP A 299 -10.23 -12.20 9.02
CA ASP A 299 -9.59 -13.27 8.24
C ASP A 299 -9.61 -13.01 6.73
N HIS A 300 -9.99 -11.80 6.31
CA HIS A 300 -10.00 -11.39 4.91
C HIS A 300 -8.62 -11.62 4.26
N VAL A 301 -8.63 -12.35 3.15
CA VAL A 301 -7.48 -12.57 2.27
C VAL A 301 -7.78 -11.90 0.94
N CYS A 302 -7.03 -10.85 0.61
CA CYS A 302 -7.21 -10.11 -0.65
C CYS A 302 -6.50 -10.77 -1.83
N ASN A 303 -5.45 -11.55 -1.59
CA ASN A 303 -4.69 -12.25 -2.60
C ASN A 303 -5.27 -13.65 -2.83
N ALA A 304 -5.84 -13.89 -4.01
CA ALA A 304 -6.41 -15.18 -4.36
C ALA A 304 -5.39 -16.33 -4.44
N SER A 305 -4.09 -16.02 -4.54
CA SER A 305 -3.02 -17.01 -4.50
C SER A 305 -2.59 -17.41 -3.08
N ASP A 306 -3.04 -16.69 -2.04
CA ASP A 306 -2.73 -17.00 -0.64
C ASP A 306 -3.74 -17.97 -0.03
N ASN A 307 -3.63 -19.23 -0.44
CA ASN A 307 -4.52 -20.31 0.01
C ASN A 307 -4.44 -20.58 1.53
N THR A 308 -3.34 -20.16 2.17
CA THR A 308 -3.11 -20.35 3.61
C THR A 308 -3.62 -19.19 4.47
N GLY A 309 -3.93 -18.06 3.83
CA GLY A 309 -4.18 -16.80 4.52
C GLY A 309 -3.00 -16.38 5.38
N ARG A 310 -1.77 -16.52 4.87
CA ARG A 310 -0.54 -16.03 5.52
C ARG A 310 -0.60 -14.52 5.69
N TYR A 311 -1.13 -13.82 4.70
CA TYR A 311 -1.23 -12.37 4.63
C TYR A 311 -2.67 -11.87 4.85
N ALA A 312 -3.48 -12.64 5.58
CA ALA A 312 -4.81 -12.21 6.01
C ALA A 312 -4.72 -10.89 6.80
N TYR A 313 -5.79 -10.09 6.74
CA TYR A 313 -5.82 -8.74 7.31
C TYR A 313 -5.32 -8.66 8.76
N SER A 314 -5.80 -9.54 9.64
CA SER A 314 -5.42 -9.61 11.06
C SER A 314 -3.98 -10.08 11.32
N LYS A 315 -3.36 -10.76 10.35
CA LYS A 315 -2.00 -11.33 10.49
C LYS A 315 -0.90 -10.37 10.06
N GLN A 316 -1.24 -9.27 9.39
CA GLN A 316 -0.25 -8.32 8.87
C GLN A 316 0.72 -7.78 9.94
N PRO A 317 0.30 -7.45 11.18
CA PRO A 317 1.23 -7.01 12.23
C PRO A 317 2.30 -8.06 12.57
N GLU A 318 1.88 -9.30 12.82
CA GLU A 318 2.81 -10.41 13.14
C GLU A 318 3.72 -10.76 11.96
N VAL A 319 3.22 -10.67 10.72
CA VAL A 319 4.05 -10.86 9.53
C VAL A 319 5.10 -9.76 9.40
N CYS A 320 4.75 -8.50 9.67
CA CYS A 320 5.70 -7.39 9.66
C CYS A 320 6.78 -7.56 10.74
N LYS A 321 6.40 -7.99 11.95
CA LYS A 321 7.32 -8.34 13.03
C LYS A 321 8.26 -9.47 12.63
N TRP A 322 7.75 -10.52 12.01
CA TRP A 322 8.55 -11.62 11.47
C TRP A 322 9.53 -11.13 10.38
N ASN A 323 9.11 -10.23 9.49
CA ASN A 323 9.99 -9.65 8.48
C ASN A 323 11.11 -8.79 9.09
N LEU A 324 10.86 -8.10 10.20
CA LEU A 324 11.90 -7.37 10.95
C LEU A 324 12.91 -8.32 11.59
N GLN A 325 12.48 -9.47 12.11
CA GLN A 325 13.40 -10.53 12.55
C GLN A 325 14.30 -10.98 11.39
N LYS A 326 13.74 -11.14 10.19
CA LYS A 326 14.52 -11.49 8.99
C LYS A 326 15.51 -10.41 8.56
N LEU A 327 15.18 -9.14 8.78
CA LEU A 327 16.13 -8.03 8.61
C LEU A 327 17.24 -8.09 9.66
N ALA A 328 16.94 -8.33 10.94
CA ALA A 328 17.95 -8.46 12.00
C ALA A 328 18.98 -9.55 11.68
N GLU A 329 18.50 -10.73 11.26
CA GLU A 329 19.35 -11.83 10.75
C GLU A 329 20.24 -11.38 9.58
N ALA A 330 19.69 -10.60 8.64
CA ALA A 330 20.40 -10.14 7.46
C ALA A 330 21.53 -9.12 7.76
N LEU A 331 21.39 -8.38 8.87
CA LEU A 331 22.33 -7.35 9.30
C LEU A 331 23.54 -7.89 10.08
N GLN A 332 23.55 -9.17 10.46
CA GLN A 332 24.73 -9.77 11.10
C GLN A 332 25.96 -9.73 10.18
N PRO A 333 27.19 -9.45 10.68
CA PRO A 333 27.53 -9.21 12.09
C PRO A 333 27.46 -7.73 12.50
N GLU A 334 27.07 -6.82 11.61
CA GLU A 334 27.06 -5.37 11.84
C GLU A 334 26.05 -4.94 12.91
N LEU A 335 24.99 -5.74 13.07
CA LEU A 335 24.09 -5.73 14.23
C LEU A 335 24.12 -7.13 14.86
N PRO A 336 24.59 -7.28 16.12
CA PRO A 336 24.45 -8.53 16.86
C PRO A 336 22.97 -8.95 16.93
N LEU A 337 22.68 -10.23 16.69
CA LEU A 337 21.31 -10.71 16.55
C LEU A 337 20.54 -10.56 17.87
N GLU A 338 21.20 -10.83 19.00
CA GLU A 338 20.64 -10.70 20.34
C GLU A 338 20.18 -9.27 20.62
N LEU A 339 20.92 -8.28 20.10
CA LEU A 339 20.55 -6.87 20.23
C LEU A 339 19.36 -6.53 19.33
N GLY A 340 19.31 -7.04 18.10
CA GLY A 340 18.17 -6.88 17.20
C GLY A 340 16.89 -7.50 17.78
N GLU A 341 16.98 -8.71 18.32
CA GLU A 341 15.86 -9.41 18.97
C GLU A 341 15.38 -8.67 20.22
N ALA A 342 16.29 -8.15 21.04
CA ALA A 342 15.94 -7.34 22.21
C ALA A 342 15.18 -6.07 21.80
N ILE A 343 15.64 -5.36 20.77
CA ILE A 343 14.95 -4.17 20.24
C ILE A 343 13.56 -4.52 19.70
N LEU A 344 13.44 -5.62 18.96
CA LEU A 344 12.16 -6.06 18.41
C LEU A 344 11.14 -6.38 19.50
N ALA A 345 11.57 -7.07 20.55
CA ALA A 345 10.75 -7.43 21.71
C ALA A 345 10.36 -6.20 22.56
N GLU A 346 11.23 -5.20 22.65
CA GLU A 346 10.98 -3.96 23.39
C GLU A 346 10.01 -3.03 22.65
N GLU A 347 10.19 -2.85 21.34
CA GLU A 347 9.62 -1.71 20.62
C GLU A 347 8.37 -2.06 19.83
N PHE A 348 8.33 -3.19 19.11
CA PHE A 348 7.32 -3.39 18.06
C PHE A 348 5.88 -3.40 18.58
N ASP A 349 5.59 -4.26 19.57
CA ASP A 349 4.23 -4.42 20.07
C ASP A 349 3.76 -3.15 20.81
N ALA A 350 4.66 -2.54 21.59
CA ALA A 350 4.36 -1.31 22.32
C ALA A 350 4.02 -0.16 21.35
N GLU A 351 4.83 0.02 20.31
CA GLU A 351 4.66 1.10 19.34
C GLU A 351 3.46 0.87 18.42
N PHE A 352 3.22 -0.39 18.01
CA PHE A 352 2.03 -0.76 17.28
C PHE A 352 0.77 -0.45 18.08
N GLN A 353 0.67 -0.94 19.33
CA GLN A 353 -0.51 -0.75 20.17
C GLN A 353 -0.74 0.73 20.49
N ARG A 354 0.31 1.47 20.81
CA ARG A 354 0.25 2.91 21.09
C ARG A 354 -0.29 3.68 19.88
N HIS A 355 0.26 3.45 18.70
CA HIS A 355 -0.15 4.13 17.47
C HIS A 355 -1.56 3.75 17.03
N TYR A 356 -1.87 2.45 17.07
CA TYR A 356 -3.19 1.90 16.75
C TYR A 356 -4.26 2.48 17.66
N MET A 357 -4.08 2.45 18.98
CA MET A 357 -5.07 2.98 19.92
C MET A 357 -5.23 4.49 19.81
N GLN A 358 -4.14 5.24 19.59
CA GLN A 358 -4.23 6.68 19.34
C GLN A 358 -5.12 6.98 18.12
N LYS A 359 -4.97 6.22 17.03
CA LYS A 359 -5.81 6.37 15.84
C LYS A 359 -7.24 5.92 16.07
N MET A 360 -7.47 4.76 16.68
CA MET A 360 -8.81 4.25 16.95
C MET A 360 -9.61 5.18 17.87
N ARG A 361 -8.98 5.78 18.88
CA ARG A 361 -9.62 6.78 19.74
C ARG A 361 -10.09 8.01 18.96
N ARG A 362 -9.26 8.52 18.04
CA ARG A 362 -9.65 9.62 17.12
C ARG A 362 -10.78 9.22 16.20
N LYS A 363 -10.76 8.00 15.66
CA LYS A 363 -11.85 7.46 14.83
C LYS A 363 -13.17 7.31 15.59
N LEU A 364 -13.12 7.10 16.90
CA LEU A 364 -14.28 7.07 17.81
C LEU A 364 -14.62 8.45 18.42
N GLY A 365 -13.84 9.49 18.13
CA GLY A 365 -14.09 10.81 18.69
C GLY A 365 -13.86 10.93 20.19
N LEU A 366 -12.99 10.08 20.76
CA LEU A 366 -12.53 10.16 22.15
C LEU A 366 -11.35 11.16 22.20
N VAL A 367 -11.64 12.40 22.59
CA VAL A 367 -10.72 13.54 22.39
C VAL A 367 -10.15 14.11 23.67
N GLN A 368 -10.72 13.80 24.84
CA GLN A 368 -10.27 14.35 26.12
C GLN A 368 -9.47 13.36 26.94
N LEU A 369 -10.11 12.25 27.33
CA LEU A 369 -9.59 11.35 28.35
C LEU A 369 -9.16 10.02 27.73
N GLU A 370 -8.01 9.50 28.14
CA GLU A 370 -7.56 8.15 27.80
C GLU A 370 -7.91 7.22 28.95
N LEU A 371 -8.66 6.15 28.66
CA LEU A 371 -9.05 5.16 29.65
C LEU A 371 -8.72 3.76 29.15
N GLU A 372 -8.36 2.86 30.06
CA GLU A 372 -8.07 1.45 29.74
C GLU A 372 -9.28 0.74 29.08
N GLU A 373 -10.50 1.17 29.37
CA GLU A 373 -11.72 0.64 28.76
C GLU A 373 -11.84 0.98 27.25
N ASP A 374 -11.07 1.94 26.73
CA ASP A 374 -11.05 2.29 25.30
C ASP A 374 -10.67 1.08 24.45
N ARG A 375 -9.74 0.25 24.94
CA ARG A 375 -9.32 -0.97 24.26
C ARG A 375 -10.46 -1.97 24.16
N ALA A 376 -11.17 -2.19 25.26
CA ALA A 376 -12.33 -3.10 25.29
C ALA A 376 -13.46 -2.61 24.39
N LEU A 377 -13.70 -1.29 24.35
CA LEU A 377 -14.70 -0.68 23.47
C LEU A 377 -14.36 -0.87 21.98
N VAL A 378 -13.10 -0.68 21.60
CA VAL A 378 -12.60 -0.93 20.24
C VAL A 378 -12.73 -2.41 19.88
N SER A 379 -12.32 -3.32 20.75
CA SER A 379 -12.47 -4.76 20.52
C SER A 379 -13.93 -5.16 20.32
N LYS A 380 -14.84 -4.67 21.16
CA LYS A 380 -16.29 -4.93 21.04
C LYS A 380 -16.88 -4.34 19.76
N LEU A 381 -16.37 -3.20 19.28
CA LEU A 381 -16.80 -2.62 18.00
C LEU A 381 -16.47 -3.57 16.85
N LEU A 382 -15.20 -3.98 16.77
CA LEU A 382 -14.73 -4.87 15.71
C LEU A 382 -15.45 -6.22 15.74
N GLU A 383 -15.70 -6.77 16.94
CA GLU A 383 -16.53 -7.97 17.11
C GLU A 383 -17.96 -7.75 16.58
N THR A 384 -18.58 -6.62 16.93
CA THR A 384 -19.94 -6.27 16.45
C THR A 384 -19.97 -6.14 14.93
N MET A 385 -18.96 -5.50 14.33
CA MET A 385 -18.84 -5.38 12.88
C MET A 385 -18.64 -6.74 12.21
N HIS A 386 -17.87 -7.64 12.83
CA HIS A 386 -17.67 -9.00 12.32
C HIS A 386 -18.96 -9.83 12.36
N LEU A 387 -19.67 -9.82 13.49
CA LEU A 387 -20.92 -10.57 13.68
C LEU A 387 -22.04 -10.11 12.75
N THR A 388 -22.07 -8.82 12.42
CA THR A 388 -23.11 -8.21 11.57
C THR A 388 -22.68 -8.07 10.10
N GLY A 389 -21.41 -8.35 9.78
CA GLY A 389 -20.82 -8.11 8.47
C GLY A 389 -20.86 -6.65 8.05
N ALA A 390 -20.74 -5.73 9.00
CA ALA A 390 -20.85 -4.29 8.73
C ALA A 390 -19.71 -3.77 7.85
N ASP A 391 -20.04 -2.81 6.98
CA ASP A 391 -19.06 -2.11 6.15
C ASP A 391 -18.06 -1.35 7.03
N PHE A 392 -16.77 -1.61 6.83
CA PHE A 392 -15.70 -1.11 7.69
C PHE A 392 -15.62 0.41 7.66
N THR A 393 -15.51 0.98 6.46
CA THR A 393 -15.31 2.41 6.25
C THR A 393 -16.57 3.19 6.64
N ASN A 394 -17.74 2.75 6.16
CA ASN A 394 -18.99 3.46 6.36
C ASN A 394 -19.44 3.41 7.83
N THR A 395 -19.14 2.35 8.58
CA THR A 395 -19.41 2.30 10.03
C THR A 395 -18.70 3.45 10.75
N PHE A 396 -17.38 3.59 10.56
CA PHE A 396 -16.62 4.67 11.19
C PHE A 396 -17.08 6.04 10.73
N PHE A 397 -17.35 6.19 9.44
CA PHE A 397 -17.86 7.45 8.88
C PHE A 397 -19.20 7.85 9.52
N LEU A 398 -20.17 6.92 9.59
CA LEU A 398 -21.49 7.15 10.17
C LEU A 398 -21.42 7.51 11.65
N LEU A 399 -20.52 6.89 12.44
CA LEU A 399 -20.35 7.19 13.88
C LEU A 399 -20.07 8.67 14.16
N SER A 400 -19.53 9.41 13.20
CA SER A 400 -19.31 10.86 13.29
C SER A 400 -20.63 11.64 13.52
N SER A 401 -21.75 11.09 13.04
CA SER A 401 -23.10 11.65 13.19
C SER A 401 -23.92 11.06 14.36
N PHE A 402 -23.29 10.26 15.23
CA PHE A 402 -23.98 9.64 16.36
C PHE A 402 -24.58 10.69 17.32
N PRO A 403 -25.89 10.61 17.65
CA PRO A 403 -26.52 11.55 18.57
C PRO A 403 -26.13 11.23 20.01
N VAL A 404 -25.43 12.15 20.67
CA VAL A 404 -24.92 11.96 22.05
C VAL A 404 -26.01 12.09 23.12
N GLU A 405 -27.10 12.82 22.84
CA GLU A 405 -28.20 13.07 23.79
C GLU A 405 -29.12 11.85 23.97
N LEU A 406 -29.44 11.50 25.23
CA LEU A 406 -30.14 10.27 25.65
C LEU A 406 -31.57 10.12 25.07
N GLU A 407 -32.29 11.22 24.87
CA GLU A 407 -33.68 11.23 24.37
C GLU A 407 -33.79 11.72 22.92
N SER A 408 -32.69 11.67 22.16
CA SER A 408 -32.73 12.11 20.76
C SER A 408 -33.62 11.17 19.94
N PRO A 409 -34.68 11.66 19.26
CA PRO A 409 -35.44 10.86 18.31
C PRO A 409 -34.54 10.32 17.17
N GLY A 410 -33.34 10.88 17.00
CA GLY A 410 -32.35 10.43 16.02
C GLY A 410 -31.66 9.10 16.34
N LEU A 411 -31.79 8.52 17.54
CA LEU A 411 -31.12 7.23 17.83
C LEU A 411 -31.71 6.08 17.00
N ALA A 412 -33.04 6.04 16.85
CA ALA A 412 -33.70 5.03 16.04
C ALA A 412 -33.35 5.17 14.55
N GLU A 413 -33.30 6.40 14.05
CA GLU A 413 -32.88 6.71 12.67
C GLU A 413 -31.40 6.36 12.45
N PHE A 414 -30.53 6.70 13.40
CA PHE A 414 -29.12 6.34 13.36
C PHE A 414 -28.92 4.83 13.32
N LEU A 415 -29.63 4.09 14.17
CA LEU A 415 -29.57 2.63 14.20
C LEU A 415 -30.04 2.03 12.87
N ALA A 416 -31.11 2.57 12.27
CA ALA A 416 -31.57 2.14 10.94
C ALA A 416 -30.48 2.36 9.86
N ARG A 417 -29.85 3.53 9.83
CA ARG A 417 -28.74 3.84 8.89
C ARG A 417 -27.52 2.94 9.10
N LEU A 418 -27.23 2.56 10.34
CA LEU A 418 -26.17 1.62 10.68
C LEU A 418 -26.51 0.19 10.23
N MET A 419 -27.78 -0.22 10.39
CA MET A 419 -28.28 -1.50 9.91
C MET A 419 -28.20 -1.61 8.38
N GLU A 420 -28.36 -0.52 7.63
CA GLU A 420 -28.14 -0.50 6.18
C GLU A 420 -26.68 -0.81 5.79
N GLN A 421 -25.73 -0.56 6.69
CA GLN A 421 -24.32 -0.90 6.47
C GLN A 421 -23.99 -2.36 6.84
N CYS A 422 -24.91 -3.08 7.49
CA CYS A 422 -24.73 -4.50 7.78
C CYS A 422 -24.82 -5.35 6.50
N ALA A 423 -24.24 -6.55 6.55
CA ALA A 423 -24.33 -7.47 5.44
C ALA A 423 -25.76 -8.01 5.31
N SER A 424 -26.27 -8.03 4.08
CA SER A 424 -27.51 -8.70 3.75
C SER A 424 -27.33 -10.22 3.80
N LEU A 425 -28.43 -10.95 3.91
CA LEU A 425 -28.40 -12.41 3.89
C LEU A 425 -27.80 -12.96 2.58
N GLU A 426 -28.03 -12.26 1.47
CA GLU A 426 -27.47 -12.61 0.16
C GLU A 426 -25.96 -12.37 0.12
N GLU A 427 -25.48 -11.23 0.64
CA GLU A 427 -24.04 -10.92 0.77
C GLU A 427 -23.33 -11.98 1.63
N LEU A 428 -23.92 -12.39 2.75
CA LEU A 428 -23.38 -13.42 3.62
C LEU A 428 -23.35 -14.80 2.93
N ARG A 429 -24.43 -15.19 2.25
CA ARG A 429 -24.48 -16.46 1.51
C ARG A 429 -23.43 -16.53 0.41
N LEU A 430 -23.20 -15.43 -0.30
CA LEU A 430 -22.17 -15.35 -1.32
C LEU A 430 -20.77 -15.41 -0.70
N ALA A 431 -20.54 -14.70 0.39
CA ALA A 431 -19.25 -14.68 1.08
C ALA A 431 -18.83 -16.05 1.65
N PHE A 432 -19.79 -16.83 2.18
CA PHE A 432 -19.56 -18.17 2.73
C PHE A 432 -19.84 -19.31 1.75
N ARG A 433 -20.00 -19.00 0.46
CA ARG A 433 -20.15 -20.03 -0.58
C ARG A 433 -18.91 -20.95 -0.58
N PRO A 434 -19.08 -22.27 -0.46
CA PRO A 434 -17.99 -23.23 -0.59
C PRO A 434 -17.35 -23.09 -1.97
N GLN A 435 -16.02 -23.13 -2.01
CA GLN A 435 -15.25 -23.01 -3.24
C GLN A 435 -14.87 -24.38 -3.78
N MET A 436 -14.84 -25.40 -2.92
CA MET A 436 -14.54 -26.78 -3.28
C MET A 436 -15.81 -27.58 -3.59
N ASP A 437 -15.75 -28.43 -4.63
CA ASP A 437 -16.81 -29.39 -4.91
C ASP A 437 -17.01 -30.36 -3.72
N PRO A 438 -18.26 -30.63 -3.27
CA PRO A 438 -18.52 -31.47 -2.11
C PRO A 438 -17.93 -32.89 -2.20
N ARG A 439 -17.84 -33.47 -3.41
CA ARG A 439 -17.25 -34.80 -3.60
C ARG A 439 -15.73 -34.74 -3.44
N GLN A 440 -15.11 -33.67 -3.92
CA GLN A 440 -13.69 -33.42 -3.72
C GLN A 440 -13.38 -33.23 -2.23
N LEU A 441 -14.17 -32.44 -1.51
CA LEU A 441 -14.01 -32.24 -0.06
C LEU A 441 -14.13 -33.57 0.69
N SER A 442 -15.15 -34.38 0.38
CA SER A 442 -15.33 -35.72 0.96
C SER A 442 -14.14 -36.65 0.69
N MET A 443 -13.63 -36.66 -0.55
CA MET A 443 -12.43 -37.42 -0.91
C MET A 443 -11.20 -36.96 -0.12
N MET A 444 -11.00 -35.66 0.04
CA MET A 444 -9.90 -35.11 0.82
C MET A 444 -10.00 -35.47 2.31
N LEU A 445 -11.20 -35.45 2.89
CA LEU A 445 -11.43 -35.88 4.27
C LEU A 445 -11.16 -37.39 4.45
N MET A 446 -11.58 -38.23 3.50
CA MET A 446 -11.25 -39.65 3.50
C MET A 446 -9.74 -39.90 3.36
N LEU A 447 -9.05 -39.14 2.52
CA LEU A 447 -7.59 -39.21 2.40
C LEU A 447 -6.88 -38.77 3.69
N ALA A 448 -7.39 -37.74 4.38
CA ALA A 448 -6.84 -37.29 5.66
C ALA A 448 -6.89 -38.40 6.73
N GLN A 449 -7.97 -39.20 6.72
CA GLN A 449 -8.16 -40.32 7.66
C GLN A 449 -7.34 -41.57 7.25
N SER A 450 -7.27 -41.88 5.96
CA SER A 450 -6.65 -43.12 5.46
C SER A 450 -5.13 -43.02 5.26
N ASN A 451 -4.62 -41.85 4.86
CA ASN A 451 -3.18 -41.63 4.66
C ASN A 451 -2.76 -40.18 5.01
N PRO A 452 -2.48 -39.89 6.29
CA PRO A 452 -2.12 -38.55 6.76
C PRO A 452 -0.85 -37.97 6.13
N GLN A 453 0.09 -38.83 5.70
CA GLN A 453 1.35 -38.42 5.09
C GLN A 453 1.16 -37.94 3.66
N LEU A 454 0.39 -38.68 2.86
CA LEU A 454 0.03 -38.27 1.50
C LEU A 454 -0.82 -36.99 1.52
N PHE A 455 -1.73 -36.88 2.49
CA PHE A 455 -2.56 -35.71 2.70
C PHE A 455 -1.72 -34.44 2.99
N ALA A 456 -0.67 -34.55 3.81
CA ALA A 456 0.24 -33.43 4.09
C ALA A 456 0.99 -32.92 2.85
N LEU A 457 1.16 -33.75 1.82
CA LEU A 457 1.80 -33.39 0.55
C LEU A 457 0.86 -32.74 -0.47
N MET A 458 -0.46 -32.98 -0.37
CA MET A 458 -1.44 -32.58 -1.39
C MET A 458 -2.21 -31.29 -1.07
N GLY A 459 -2.09 -30.76 0.15
CA GLY A 459 -2.71 -29.50 0.52
C GLY A 459 -2.51 -29.15 1.99
N THR A 460 -2.56 -27.87 2.32
CA THR A 460 -2.44 -27.44 3.71
C THR A 460 -3.74 -27.76 4.46
N ARG A 461 -3.65 -28.48 5.59
CA ARG A 461 -4.75 -28.70 6.55
C ARG A 461 -5.64 -27.46 6.76
N ALA A 462 -5.03 -26.27 6.76
CA ALA A 462 -5.69 -24.98 6.91
C ALA A 462 -6.73 -24.68 5.81
N GLY A 463 -6.47 -25.04 4.56
CA GLY A 463 -7.40 -24.81 3.45
C GLY A 463 -8.68 -25.64 3.59
N ILE A 464 -8.55 -26.89 4.02
CA ILE A 464 -9.70 -27.78 4.26
C ILE A 464 -10.49 -27.34 5.49
N ALA A 465 -9.81 -26.90 6.55
CA ALA A 465 -10.48 -26.34 7.72
C ALA A 465 -11.35 -25.13 7.34
N ARG A 466 -10.84 -24.23 6.49
CA ARG A 466 -11.60 -23.08 5.96
C ARG A 466 -12.79 -23.51 5.11
N GLU A 467 -12.63 -24.49 4.23
CA GLU A 467 -13.75 -24.99 3.44
C GLU A 467 -14.84 -25.65 4.31
N LEU A 468 -14.46 -26.38 5.35
CA LEU A 468 -15.42 -26.92 6.33
C LEU A 468 -16.19 -25.81 7.06
N GLU A 469 -15.50 -24.76 7.48
CA GLU A 469 -16.11 -23.60 8.11
C GLU A 469 -17.10 -22.89 7.17
N ARG A 470 -16.75 -22.70 5.90
CA ARG A 470 -17.66 -22.16 4.87
C ARG A 470 -18.94 -22.99 4.75
N VAL A 471 -18.82 -24.31 4.66
CA VAL A 471 -19.97 -25.23 4.59
C VAL A 471 -20.86 -25.12 5.83
N GLU A 472 -20.27 -25.08 7.02
CA GLU A 472 -21.02 -24.94 8.27
C GLU A 472 -21.77 -23.60 8.33
N GLN A 473 -21.10 -22.50 8.00
CA GLN A 473 -21.73 -21.17 7.98
C GLN A 473 -22.83 -21.08 6.93
N GLN A 474 -22.63 -21.65 5.73
CA GLN A 474 -23.66 -21.69 4.70
C GLN A 474 -24.92 -22.40 5.19
N SER A 475 -24.79 -23.57 5.81
CA SER A 475 -25.92 -24.33 6.37
C SER A 475 -26.68 -23.51 7.43
N ARG A 476 -25.96 -22.80 8.30
CA ARG A 476 -26.57 -21.89 9.29
C ARG A 476 -27.34 -20.75 8.61
N LEU A 477 -26.80 -20.16 7.55
CA LEU A 477 -27.41 -19.05 6.80
C LEU A 477 -28.61 -19.49 5.94
N GLU A 478 -28.70 -20.77 5.59
CA GLU A 478 -29.89 -21.33 4.91
C GLU A 478 -31.09 -21.44 5.85
N GLN A 479 -30.85 -21.69 7.14
CA GLN A 479 -31.90 -21.80 8.16
C GLN A 479 -32.35 -20.45 8.72
N LEU A 480 -31.53 -19.40 8.57
CA LEU A 480 -31.79 -18.08 9.13
C LEU A 480 -32.75 -17.27 8.26
N SER A 481 -33.79 -16.68 8.87
CA SER A 481 -34.66 -15.72 8.17
C SER A 481 -34.08 -14.31 8.17
N MET A 482 -34.52 -13.47 7.22
CA MET A 482 -34.10 -12.07 7.14
C MET A 482 -34.50 -11.26 8.38
N ALA A 483 -35.68 -11.53 8.95
CA ALA A 483 -36.17 -10.83 10.14
C ALA A 483 -35.36 -11.20 11.40
N GLU A 484 -34.96 -12.47 11.54
CA GLU A 484 -34.09 -12.91 12.64
C GLU A 484 -32.69 -12.30 12.53
N LEU A 485 -32.12 -12.24 11.31
CA LEU A 485 -30.84 -11.58 11.08
C LEU A 485 -30.89 -10.10 11.49
N GLN A 486 -31.92 -9.38 11.05
CA GLN A 486 -32.11 -7.97 11.39
C GLN A 486 -32.24 -7.75 12.90
N SER A 487 -33.07 -8.56 13.57
CA SER A 487 -33.27 -8.48 15.02
C SER A 487 -31.98 -8.74 15.78
N ARG A 488 -31.22 -9.78 15.40
CA ARG A 488 -29.91 -10.10 15.99
C ARG A 488 -28.91 -8.96 15.81
N ASN A 489 -28.79 -8.44 14.58
CA ASN A 489 -27.87 -7.34 14.28
C ASN A 489 -28.24 -6.07 15.06
N GLN A 490 -29.53 -5.77 15.18
CA GLN A 490 -30.03 -4.64 15.96
C GLN A 490 -29.64 -4.76 17.45
N GLY A 491 -29.76 -5.97 18.03
CA GLY A 491 -29.34 -6.23 19.40
C GLY A 491 -27.84 -5.97 19.63
N HIS A 492 -26.98 -6.53 18.77
CA HIS A 492 -25.53 -6.32 18.87
C HIS A 492 -25.14 -4.84 18.79
N TRP A 493 -25.74 -4.10 17.85
CA TRP A 493 -25.47 -2.68 17.69
C TRP A 493 -26.03 -1.83 18.84
N ALA A 494 -27.22 -2.13 19.35
CA ALA A 494 -27.78 -1.45 20.51
C ALA A 494 -26.86 -1.60 21.74
N ASP A 495 -26.40 -2.82 22.01
CA ASP A 495 -25.50 -3.13 23.13
C ASP A 495 -24.14 -2.42 23.00
N TRP A 496 -23.61 -2.28 21.79
CA TRP A 496 -22.36 -1.55 21.56
C TRP A 496 -22.56 -0.04 21.66
N LEU A 497 -23.62 0.51 21.05
CA LEU A 497 -23.92 1.94 21.09
C LEU A 497 -24.21 2.44 22.51
N GLN A 498 -24.81 1.60 23.36
CA GLN A 498 -24.98 1.90 24.78
C GLN A 498 -23.62 2.05 25.50
N ALA A 499 -22.69 1.12 25.26
CA ALA A 499 -21.34 1.19 25.83
C ALA A 499 -20.54 2.39 25.28
N TYR A 500 -20.66 2.66 23.98
CA TYR A 500 -20.03 3.82 23.35
C TYR A 500 -20.55 5.14 23.93
N ARG A 501 -21.86 5.29 24.11
CA ARG A 501 -22.45 6.47 24.75
C ARG A 501 -21.96 6.67 26.18
N ALA A 502 -21.98 5.62 27.00
CA ALA A 502 -21.47 5.69 28.37
C ALA A 502 -19.99 6.12 28.41
N ARG A 503 -19.21 5.74 27.39
CA ARG A 503 -17.82 6.18 27.27
C ARG A 503 -17.69 7.64 26.81
N LEU A 504 -18.55 8.09 25.90
CA LEU A 504 -18.61 9.50 25.48
C LEU A 504 -19.01 10.41 26.63
N ASP A 505 -19.92 9.98 27.50
CA ASP A 505 -20.32 10.76 28.68
C ASP A 505 -19.12 11.02 29.61
N LYS A 506 -18.27 10.01 29.83
CA LYS A 506 -17.01 10.17 30.57
C LYS A 506 -15.99 11.07 29.86
N ASP A 507 -15.95 11.05 28.52
CA ASP A 507 -15.08 11.95 27.76
C ASP A 507 -15.55 13.40 27.88
N LEU A 508 -16.87 13.60 27.89
CA LEU A 508 -17.54 14.89 28.06
C LEU A 508 -17.36 15.45 29.49
N GLU A 509 -17.41 14.61 30.53
CA GLU A 509 -17.13 15.03 31.91
C GLU A 509 -15.72 15.65 32.06
N GLY A 510 -14.76 15.22 31.23
CA GLY A 510 -13.43 15.81 31.16
C GLY A 510 -13.38 17.17 30.45
N ALA A 511 -14.43 17.54 29.71
CA ALA A 511 -14.52 18.79 28.96
C ALA A 511 -15.16 19.93 29.78
N ARG A 512 -14.71 21.16 29.54
CA ARG A 512 -15.26 22.35 30.20
C ARG A 512 -16.56 22.85 29.56
N ASP A 513 -16.74 22.56 28.27
CA ASP A 513 -17.88 23.01 27.46
C ASP A 513 -18.31 21.87 26.52
N ALA A 514 -19.58 21.49 26.63
CA ALA A 514 -20.19 20.42 25.85
C ALA A 514 -20.28 20.75 24.35
N ALA A 515 -20.56 22.01 24.01
CA ALA A 515 -20.67 22.42 22.61
C ALA A 515 -19.30 22.40 21.92
N ALA A 516 -18.28 22.94 22.57
CA ALA A 516 -16.89 22.87 22.09
C ALA A 516 -16.38 21.43 22.00
N TRP A 517 -16.67 20.58 22.99
CA TRP A 517 -16.30 19.17 22.96
C TRP A 517 -16.93 18.44 21.77
N GLN A 518 -18.24 18.62 21.54
CA GLN A 518 -18.94 17.98 20.44
C GLN A 518 -18.40 18.46 19.08
N ALA A 519 -18.10 19.76 18.94
CA ALA A 519 -17.49 20.29 17.73
C ALA A 519 -16.10 19.69 17.47
N GLU A 520 -15.26 19.59 18.50
CA GLU A 520 -13.92 18.98 18.40
C GLU A 520 -14.00 17.49 18.09
N ARG A 521 -14.90 16.75 18.75
CA ARG A 521 -15.18 15.34 18.49
C ARG A 521 -15.50 15.11 17.01
N VAL A 522 -16.48 15.83 16.48
CA VAL A 522 -16.91 15.71 15.08
C VAL A 522 -15.79 16.10 14.12
N ARG A 523 -15.05 17.18 14.41
CA ARG A 523 -13.90 17.61 13.61
C ARG A 523 -12.81 16.53 13.55
N VAL A 524 -12.45 15.93 14.68
CA VAL A 524 -11.45 14.86 14.77
C VAL A 524 -11.93 13.61 14.03
N MET A 525 -13.20 13.22 14.19
CA MET A 525 -13.74 12.06 13.49
C MET A 525 -13.74 12.26 11.96
N HIS A 526 -14.19 13.41 11.46
CA HIS A 526 -14.13 13.70 10.02
C HIS A 526 -12.70 13.71 9.45
N ALA A 527 -11.71 14.13 10.24
CA ALA A 527 -10.31 14.10 9.82
C ALA A 527 -9.67 12.69 9.85
N ASN A 528 -10.30 11.70 10.47
CA ASN A 528 -9.73 10.35 10.65
C ASN A 528 -10.61 9.22 10.09
N ASN A 529 -11.87 9.50 9.74
CA ASN A 529 -12.81 8.56 9.15
C ASN A 529 -13.06 8.96 7.69
N PRO A 530 -12.39 8.31 6.72
CA PRO A 530 -12.58 8.64 5.32
C PRO A 530 -14.01 8.30 4.90
N LYS A 531 -14.57 9.14 4.02
CA LYS A 531 -15.81 8.85 3.29
C LYS A 531 -15.55 7.92 2.11
N TYR A 532 -14.36 8.01 1.52
CA TYR A 532 -13.97 7.28 0.32
C TYR A 532 -12.67 6.50 0.53
N VAL A 533 -12.68 5.24 0.12
CA VAL A 533 -11.49 4.37 0.02
C VAL A 533 -11.48 3.73 -1.37
N LEU A 534 -10.31 3.30 -1.85
CA LEU A 534 -10.19 2.62 -3.14
C LEU A 534 -10.69 1.17 -3.05
N ARG A 535 -12.01 0.99 -3.02
CA ARG A 535 -12.66 -0.32 -3.04
C ARG A 535 -12.32 -1.05 -4.35
N ASN A 536 -12.27 -2.38 -4.31
CA ASN A 536 -11.86 -3.17 -5.47
C ASN A 536 -12.78 -2.95 -6.69
N TYR A 537 -14.08 -2.80 -6.48
CA TYR A 537 -15.03 -2.56 -7.57
C TYR A 537 -14.84 -1.18 -8.22
N ILE A 538 -14.50 -0.15 -7.44
CA ILE A 538 -14.20 1.21 -7.96
C ILE A 538 -12.97 1.14 -8.86
N ALA A 539 -11.92 0.45 -8.41
CA ALA A 539 -10.74 0.22 -9.24
C ALA A 539 -11.08 -0.57 -10.51
N GLN A 540 -11.90 -1.61 -10.40
CA GLN A 540 -12.32 -2.43 -11.54
C GLN A 540 -13.09 -1.62 -12.58
N ASN A 541 -14.07 -0.81 -12.16
CA ASN A 541 -14.84 0.06 -13.04
C ASN A 541 -13.91 1.02 -13.82
N ALA A 542 -12.93 1.62 -13.12
CA ALA A 542 -11.94 2.50 -13.74
C ALA A 542 -11.01 1.76 -14.73
N ILE A 543 -10.64 0.51 -14.43
CA ILE A 543 -9.84 -0.34 -15.31
C ILE A 543 -10.64 -0.68 -16.58
N GLU A 544 -11.88 -1.13 -16.44
CA GLU A 544 -12.73 -1.49 -17.57
C GLU A 544 -13.01 -0.31 -18.50
N ALA A 545 -13.21 0.90 -17.94
CA ALA A 545 -13.32 2.11 -18.72
C ALA A 545 -12.01 2.41 -19.48
N ALA A 546 -10.86 2.30 -18.81
CA ALA A 546 -9.55 2.55 -19.41
C ALA A 546 -9.19 1.53 -20.50
N GLU A 547 -9.58 0.26 -20.36
CA GLU A 547 -9.42 -0.78 -21.39
C GLU A 547 -10.22 -0.46 -22.66
N ARG A 548 -11.31 0.30 -22.54
CA ARG A 548 -12.07 0.84 -23.69
C ARG A 548 -11.50 2.16 -24.23
N GLY A 549 -10.39 2.64 -23.67
CA GLY A 549 -9.75 3.91 -24.01
C GLY A 549 -10.32 5.13 -23.30
N ASP A 550 -11.27 4.96 -22.36
CA ASP A 550 -11.81 6.05 -21.56
C ASP A 550 -11.11 6.16 -20.20
N PHE A 551 -10.23 7.16 -20.06
CA PHE A 551 -9.52 7.44 -18.82
C PHE A 551 -10.23 8.46 -17.91
N SER A 552 -11.43 8.91 -18.27
CA SER A 552 -12.17 9.90 -17.47
C SER A 552 -12.52 9.36 -16.08
N GLU A 553 -12.85 8.07 -15.98
CA GLU A 553 -13.17 7.41 -14.72
C GLU A 553 -11.95 7.31 -13.79
N VAL A 554 -10.78 6.94 -14.33
CA VAL A 554 -9.52 6.94 -13.56
C VAL A 554 -9.23 8.32 -12.97
N ARG A 555 -9.43 9.40 -13.75
CA ARG A 555 -9.22 10.78 -13.28
C ARG A 555 -10.25 11.19 -12.22
N ARG A 556 -11.50 10.76 -12.37
CA ARG A 556 -12.58 11.03 -11.41
C ARG A 556 -12.29 10.35 -10.07
N VAL A 557 -11.93 9.08 -10.11
CA VAL A 557 -11.53 8.30 -8.92
C VAL A 557 -10.29 8.91 -8.28
N LEU A 558 -9.27 9.31 -9.05
CA LEU A 558 -8.09 9.99 -8.49
C LEU A 558 -8.48 11.27 -7.73
N LYS A 559 -9.29 12.15 -8.33
CA LYS A 559 -9.73 13.40 -7.71
C LYS A 559 -10.53 13.17 -6.42
N LEU A 560 -11.31 12.09 -6.37
CA LEU A 560 -12.02 11.67 -5.17
C LEU A 560 -11.04 11.25 -4.06
N LEU A 561 -10.04 10.45 -4.41
CA LEU A 561 -9.03 9.93 -3.49
C LEU A 561 -8.04 10.99 -3.01
N GLU A 562 -7.91 12.12 -3.71
CA GLU A 562 -7.18 13.30 -3.23
C GLU A 562 -7.83 13.96 -2.00
N ASN A 563 -9.14 13.74 -1.80
CA ASN A 563 -9.92 14.33 -0.70
C ASN A 563 -10.79 13.27 0.01
N PRO A 564 -10.21 12.21 0.57
CA PRO A 564 -10.97 11.05 1.06
C PRO A 564 -11.82 11.37 2.31
N TYR A 565 -11.49 12.44 3.03
CA TYR A 565 -12.17 12.90 4.25
C TYR A 565 -13.21 14.00 4.01
N HIS A 566 -13.36 14.49 2.78
CA HIS A 566 -14.21 15.66 2.51
C HIS A 566 -15.71 15.33 2.66
N CYS A 567 -16.37 16.11 3.51
CA CYS A 567 -17.81 16.17 3.66
C CYS A 567 -18.28 17.58 3.31
N GLU A 568 -19.07 17.75 2.25
CA GLU A 568 -19.73 19.03 2.02
C GLU A 568 -20.75 19.29 3.12
N ALA A 569 -20.49 20.31 3.93
CA ALA A 569 -21.46 20.79 4.90
C ALA A 569 -22.54 21.58 4.16
N GLY A 570 -23.72 20.98 3.97
CA GLY A 570 -24.95 21.73 3.67
C GLY A 570 -25.39 21.88 2.22
N ALA A 571 -25.05 20.97 1.30
CA ALA A 571 -25.64 20.95 -0.04
C ALA A 571 -26.53 19.70 -0.22
N ALA A 572 -27.83 19.87 0.03
CA ALA A 572 -28.78 19.24 -0.89
C ALA A 572 -28.48 19.87 -2.26
N THR A 573 -28.13 19.07 -3.27
CA THR A 573 -27.86 19.47 -4.67
C THR A 573 -26.44 19.97 -5.01
N ASP A 574 -25.43 19.14 -4.82
CA ASP A 574 -24.47 18.87 -5.90
C ASP A 574 -24.59 17.38 -6.23
N PRO A 575 -24.44 16.94 -7.50
CA PRO A 575 -24.61 15.53 -7.83
C PRO A 575 -23.59 14.76 -7.01
N GLU A 576 -24.04 13.89 -6.09
CA GLU A 576 -23.17 12.94 -5.40
C GLU A 576 -22.18 12.41 -6.45
N ALA A 577 -20.89 12.36 -6.11
CA ALA A 577 -19.91 11.73 -6.98
C ALA A 577 -20.41 10.30 -7.24
N THR A 578 -20.97 10.11 -8.43
CA THR A 578 -21.78 8.97 -8.79
C THR A 578 -21.20 8.38 -10.06
N GLU A 579 -21.11 7.06 -10.07
CA GLU A 579 -20.55 6.30 -11.19
C GLU A 579 -21.42 6.46 -12.44
N ALA A 580 -20.80 6.72 -13.59
CA ALA A 580 -21.51 6.69 -14.87
C ALA A 580 -21.61 5.23 -15.37
N ASP A 581 -22.84 4.78 -15.62
CA ASP A 581 -23.21 3.51 -16.28
C ASP A 581 -22.60 2.20 -15.72
N GLY A 582 -23.30 1.62 -14.73
CA GLY A 582 -23.32 0.18 -14.49
C GLY A 582 -24.55 -0.46 -15.17
N ALA A 583 -24.48 -1.76 -15.50
CA ALA A 583 -25.48 -2.54 -16.24
C ALA A 583 -26.95 -2.53 -15.72
N ASP A 584 -27.23 -1.81 -14.63
CA ASP A 584 -28.52 -1.67 -13.96
C ASP A 584 -29.09 -0.22 -14.03
N GLY A 585 -28.42 0.70 -14.74
CA GLY A 585 -28.91 2.06 -15.03
C GLY A 585 -29.07 2.99 -13.82
N ARG A 586 -28.58 2.62 -12.63
CA ARG A 586 -28.64 3.45 -11.41
C ARG A 586 -27.25 3.99 -11.05
N GLN A 587 -27.12 5.32 -11.03
CA GLN A 587 -25.92 6.02 -10.53
C GLN A 587 -25.69 5.68 -9.06
N ARG A 588 -24.58 5.00 -8.74
CA ARG A 588 -24.18 4.65 -7.36
C ARG A 588 -23.12 5.61 -6.86
N SER A 589 -23.25 6.02 -5.60
CA SER A 589 -22.26 6.86 -4.93
C SER A 589 -20.98 6.07 -4.63
N TYR A 590 -19.79 6.68 -4.79
CA TYR A 590 -18.51 6.04 -4.44
C TYR A 590 -18.34 5.74 -2.93
N SER A 591 -19.21 6.28 -2.07
CA SER A 591 -19.25 5.93 -0.64
C SER A 591 -20.24 4.80 -0.33
N SER A 592 -20.92 4.25 -1.33
CA SER A 592 -21.87 3.15 -1.15
C SER A 592 -21.17 1.82 -0.85
N LYS A 593 -21.93 0.87 -0.30
CA LYS A 593 -21.47 -0.53 -0.18
C LYS A 593 -21.19 -1.10 -1.58
N PRO A 594 -20.24 -2.05 -1.69
CA PRO A 594 -19.98 -2.70 -2.97
C PRO A 594 -21.25 -3.37 -3.54
N PRO A 595 -21.41 -3.39 -4.88
CA PRO A 595 -22.43 -4.20 -5.51
C PRO A 595 -22.19 -5.70 -5.27
N LEU A 596 -23.25 -6.52 -5.34
CA LEU A 596 -23.15 -7.97 -5.10
C LEU A 596 -22.10 -8.67 -5.99
N TRP A 597 -22.00 -8.27 -7.27
CA TRP A 597 -21.03 -8.84 -8.21
C TRP A 597 -19.58 -8.58 -7.78
N ALA A 598 -19.31 -7.54 -6.99
CA ALA A 598 -17.97 -7.22 -6.53
C ALA A 598 -17.40 -8.27 -5.58
N ALA A 599 -18.25 -9.07 -4.92
CA ALA A 599 -17.80 -10.16 -4.07
C ALA A 599 -17.11 -11.29 -4.84
N GLU A 600 -17.33 -11.36 -6.16
CA GLU A 600 -16.67 -12.33 -7.05
C GLU A 600 -15.36 -11.80 -7.65
N LEU A 601 -14.98 -10.55 -7.36
CA LEU A 601 -13.74 -9.98 -7.86
C LEU A 601 -12.54 -10.69 -7.24
N CYS A 602 -11.74 -11.28 -8.13
CA CYS A 602 -10.49 -11.95 -7.80
C CYS A 602 -9.33 -11.02 -8.16
N VAL A 603 -8.50 -10.67 -7.17
CA VAL A 603 -7.28 -9.89 -7.39
C VAL A 603 -6.07 -10.81 -7.20
N THR A 604 -5.23 -10.87 -8.22
CA THR A 604 -4.03 -11.71 -8.31
C THR A 604 -2.76 -10.90 -8.53
#